data_AF-A0A0G0VZM0-F1
#
_entry.id   AF-A0A0G0VZM0-F1
#
_cell.length_a   1.000
_cell.length_b   1.000
_cell.length_c   1.000
_cell.angle_alpha   90.00
_cell.angle_beta   90.00
_cell.angle_gamma   90.00
#
_symmetry.space_group_name_H-M   'P 1'
#
loop_
_entity.id
_entity.type
_entity.pdbx_description
1 polymer ?
#
loop_
_entity_poly.entity_id
_entity_poly.type
_entity_poly.pdbx_seq_one_letter_code
_entity_poly.pdbx_strand_id
1 'polypeptide(L)'
;MVEVEYDLGCSLNVPDKLLTWCDLIITHAGKYNIDPYLVAAVMLQESGGQPDVVSVSGAIGLMQIMPKDGIAASFLCANGPCFAERPSTQELLDPEFNINFGTRMLAGHIEKYGSVRDALKAYGPYDVGYYYADI
;
A
#
# COMPACT_ATOMS: atom_id res chain seq x y z
N MET A 1 29.16 -26.16 -7.05
CA MET A 1 27.82 -26.23 -7.66
C MET A 1 27.33 -24.80 -7.73
N VAL A 2 27.12 -24.29 -8.93
CA VAL A 2 26.58 -22.93 -9.12
C VAL A 2 25.07 -23.09 -9.00
N GLU A 3 24.46 -22.50 -7.98
CA GLU A 3 23.01 -22.33 -7.96
C GLU A 3 22.66 -21.37 -9.08
N VAL A 4 22.01 -21.90 -10.11
CA VAL A 4 21.43 -21.08 -11.17
C VAL A 4 20.16 -20.49 -10.56
N GLU A 5 20.25 -19.25 -10.12
CA GLU A 5 19.08 -18.44 -9.80
C GLU A 5 18.35 -18.20 -11.13
N TYR A 6 17.30 -18.98 -11.38
CA TYR A 6 16.40 -18.69 -12.49
C TYR A 6 15.65 -17.42 -12.11
N ASP A 7 16.02 -16.31 -12.74
CA ASP A 7 15.19 -15.11 -12.81
C ASP A 7 13.91 -15.45 -13.60
N LEU A 8 13.00 -16.15 -12.91
CA LEU A 8 11.63 -16.40 -13.34
C LEU A 8 10.92 -15.07 -13.16
N GLY A 9 11.13 -14.15 -14.10
CA GLY A 9 10.55 -12.81 -14.06
C GLY A 9 9.09 -12.83 -13.60
N CYS A 10 8.68 -11.75 -12.92
CA CYS A 10 7.39 -11.58 -12.24
C CYS A 10 6.29 -12.61 -12.59
N SER A 11 5.94 -13.48 -11.64
CA SER A 11 4.86 -14.47 -11.85
C SER A 11 3.46 -13.86 -11.96
N LEU A 12 3.32 -12.57 -11.64
CA LEU A 12 2.09 -11.81 -11.85
C LEU A 12 2.09 -11.17 -13.24
N ASN A 13 0.98 -11.30 -13.95
CA ASN A 13 0.73 -10.48 -15.14
C ASN A 13 0.29 -9.07 -14.71
N VAL A 14 1.26 -8.16 -14.50
CA VAL A 14 1.04 -6.77 -14.08
C VAL A 14 1.66 -5.80 -15.10
N PRO A 15 1.21 -4.53 -15.13
CA PRO A 15 1.84 -3.51 -15.98
C PRO A 15 3.34 -3.36 -15.71
N ASP A 16 4.13 -3.05 -16.75
CA ASP A 16 5.60 -2.96 -16.70
C ASP A 16 6.13 -2.12 -15.53
N LYS A 17 5.43 -1.03 -15.20
CA LYS A 17 5.79 -0.12 -14.10
C LYS A 17 5.73 -0.75 -12.70
N LEU A 18 5.16 -1.95 -12.56
CA LEU A 18 5.12 -2.71 -11.30
C LEU A 18 6.10 -3.89 -11.29
N LEU A 19 6.75 -4.23 -12.41
CA LEU A 19 7.61 -5.42 -12.48
C LEU A 19 8.74 -5.38 -11.45
N THR A 20 9.33 -4.21 -11.21
CA THR A 20 10.36 -3.98 -10.17
C THR A 20 9.89 -4.35 -8.76
N TRP A 21 8.59 -4.30 -8.50
CA TRP A 21 8.00 -4.56 -7.17
C TRP A 21 7.37 -5.94 -7.04
N CYS A 22 7.42 -6.76 -8.08
CA CYS A 22 6.64 -7.97 -8.16
C CYS A 22 6.93 -8.96 -7.03
N ASP A 23 8.20 -9.21 -6.73
CA ASP A 23 8.58 -10.15 -5.68
C ASP A 23 8.14 -9.66 -4.30
N LEU A 24 8.23 -8.35 -4.06
CA LEU A 24 7.76 -7.73 -2.82
C LEU A 24 6.23 -7.78 -2.70
N ILE A 25 5.51 -7.56 -3.81
CA ILE A 25 4.05 -7.72 -3.87
C ILE A 25 3.67 -9.16 -3.52
N ILE A 26 4.26 -10.15 -4.18
CA ILE A 26 3.97 -11.58 -3.94
C ILE A 26 4.30 -11.96 -2.49
N THR A 27 5.49 -11.58 -2.03
CA THR A 27 5.98 -11.90 -0.69
C THR A 27 5.07 -11.35 0.40
N HIS A 28 4.70 -10.07 0.32
CA HIS A 28 3.87 -9.45 1.34
C HIS A 28 2.39 -9.83 1.23
N ALA A 29 1.87 -10.03 0.01
CA ALA A 29 0.51 -10.55 -0.17
C ALA A 29 0.37 -11.94 0.44
N GLY A 30 1.32 -12.84 0.19
CA GLY A 30 1.37 -14.17 0.79
C GLY A 30 1.51 -14.13 2.31
N LYS A 31 2.35 -13.24 2.84
CA LYS A 31 2.53 -13.04 4.29
C LYS A 31 1.23 -12.68 5.02
N TYR A 32 0.36 -11.89 4.40
CA TYR A 32 -0.90 -11.46 4.98
C TYR A 32 -2.13 -12.19 4.42
N ASN A 33 -1.91 -13.26 3.63
CA ASN A 33 -2.95 -14.10 3.03
C ASN A 33 -4.01 -13.29 2.25
N ILE A 34 -3.56 -12.34 1.42
CA ILE A 34 -4.42 -11.61 0.49
C ILE A 34 -3.95 -11.79 -0.96
N ASP A 35 -4.81 -11.48 -1.91
CA ASP A 35 -4.51 -11.62 -3.34
C ASP A 35 -3.38 -10.65 -3.76
N PRO A 36 -2.26 -11.13 -4.33
CA PRO A 36 -1.21 -10.25 -4.84
C PRO A 36 -1.69 -9.29 -5.94
N TYR A 37 -2.71 -9.65 -6.73
CA TYR A 37 -3.31 -8.74 -7.70
C TYR A 37 -4.04 -7.57 -7.05
N LEU A 38 -4.60 -7.77 -5.85
CA LEU A 38 -5.21 -6.68 -5.09
C LEU A 38 -4.15 -5.66 -4.63
N VAL A 39 -3.01 -6.15 -4.13
CA VAL A 39 -1.88 -5.30 -3.74
C VAL A 39 -1.32 -4.54 -4.94
N ALA A 40 -1.14 -5.24 -6.08
CA ALA A 40 -0.69 -4.63 -7.33
C ALA A 40 -1.68 -3.55 -7.81
N ALA A 41 -2.99 -3.81 -7.75
CA ALA A 41 -4.02 -2.85 -8.14
C ALA A 41 -4.01 -1.59 -7.27
N VAL A 42 -3.89 -1.75 -5.94
CA VAL A 42 -3.75 -0.61 -5.02
C VAL A 42 -2.49 0.18 -5.32
N MET A 43 -1.32 -0.46 -5.43
CA MET A 43 -0.07 0.24 -5.77
C MET A 43 -0.16 0.98 -7.11
N LEU A 44 -0.78 0.34 -8.11
CA LEU A 44 -1.00 0.92 -9.43
C LEU A 44 -1.85 2.20 -9.35
N GLN A 45 -2.93 2.16 -8.57
CA GLN A 45 -3.83 3.28 -8.37
C GLN A 45 -3.19 4.41 -7.57
N GLU A 46 -2.43 4.07 -6.54
CA GLU A 46 -1.90 5.03 -5.56
C GLU A 46 -0.68 5.80 -6.08
N SER A 47 0.31 5.10 -6.64
CA SER A 47 1.55 5.75 -7.12
C SER A 47 1.91 5.41 -8.56
N GLY A 48 1.23 4.43 -9.15
CA GLY A 48 1.62 3.86 -10.43
C GLY A 48 2.97 3.14 -10.39
N GLY A 49 3.41 2.68 -9.21
CA GLY A 49 4.71 2.03 -9.03
C GLY A 49 5.88 2.99 -8.80
N GLN A 50 5.62 4.27 -8.53
CA GLN A 50 6.66 5.26 -8.21
C GLN A 50 6.90 5.30 -6.69
N PRO A 51 8.11 5.02 -6.19
CA PRO A 51 8.36 4.81 -4.77
C PRO A 51 8.51 6.10 -3.95
N ASP A 52 8.75 7.23 -4.60
CA ASP A 52 9.05 8.53 -4.00
C ASP A 52 7.88 9.52 -4.08
N VAL A 53 6.69 9.04 -4.47
CA VAL A 53 5.48 9.89 -4.58
C VAL A 53 5.04 10.39 -3.21
N VAL A 54 4.87 11.69 -3.10
CA VAL A 54 4.21 12.37 -1.98
C VAL A 54 2.97 13.07 -2.50
N SER A 55 1.78 12.68 -2.04
CA SER A 55 0.55 13.35 -2.45
C SER A 55 0.42 14.74 -1.84
N VAL A 56 -0.51 15.54 -2.37
CA VAL A 56 -0.85 16.87 -1.84
C VAL A 56 -1.31 16.80 -0.38
N SER A 57 -1.93 15.70 0.02
CA SER A 57 -2.37 15.45 1.40
C SER A 57 -1.27 14.87 2.29
N GLY A 58 -0.11 14.53 1.74
CA GLY A 58 1.06 14.02 2.47
C GLY A 58 1.14 12.50 2.59
N ALA A 59 0.40 11.74 1.78
CA ALA A 59 0.55 10.29 1.71
C ALA A 59 1.86 9.92 0.98
N ILE A 60 2.55 8.86 1.43
CA ILE A 60 3.94 8.56 1.02
C ILE A 60 4.06 7.21 0.32
N GLY A 61 4.81 7.20 -0.77
CA GLY A 61 5.39 6.03 -1.42
C GLY A 61 4.41 5.16 -2.20
N LEU A 62 4.82 3.91 -2.44
CA LEU A 62 4.15 2.97 -3.35
C LEU A 62 2.67 2.72 -3.04
N MET A 63 2.35 2.64 -1.76
CA MET A 63 1.01 2.32 -1.26
C MET A 63 0.29 3.55 -0.67
N GLN A 64 0.86 4.75 -0.85
CA GLN A 64 0.34 6.05 -0.37
C GLN A 64 -0.18 6.01 1.07
N ILE A 65 0.72 5.73 2.00
CA ILE A 65 0.40 5.65 3.42
C ILE A 65 0.53 7.03 4.05
N MET A 66 -0.47 7.47 4.83
CA MET A 66 -0.34 8.70 5.62
C MET A 66 0.65 8.48 6.78
N PRO A 67 1.73 9.27 6.89
CA PRO A 67 2.70 9.17 7.97
C PRO A 67 2.17 9.78 9.27
N LYS A 68 2.89 9.56 10.38
CA LYS A 68 2.64 10.28 11.65
C LYS A 68 3.13 11.73 11.67
N ASP A 69 3.97 12.12 10.72
CA ASP A 69 4.62 13.43 10.61
C ASP A 69 4.20 14.18 9.34
N GLY A 70 4.85 15.32 9.04
CA GLY A 70 4.56 16.12 7.85
C GLY A 70 3.15 16.72 7.84
N ILE A 71 2.55 16.83 6.64
CA ILE A 71 1.17 17.34 6.46
C ILE A 71 0.18 16.48 7.24
N ALA A 72 0.42 15.17 7.30
CA ALA A 72 -0.47 14.19 7.91
C ALA A 72 -0.68 14.42 9.42
N ALA A 73 0.33 14.94 10.12
CA ALA A 73 0.25 15.27 11.54
C ALA A 73 -0.77 16.37 11.87
N SER A 74 -1.16 17.19 10.88
CA SER A 74 -2.14 18.26 11.06
C SER A 74 -3.60 17.76 11.05
N PHE A 75 -3.86 16.53 10.59
CA PHE A 75 -5.21 15.97 10.61
C PHE A 75 -5.57 15.48 12.02
N LEU A 76 -6.60 16.09 12.61
CA LEU A 76 -7.05 15.80 13.97
C LEU A 76 -8.29 14.90 13.96
N CYS A 77 -8.21 13.85 14.77
CA CYS A 77 -9.28 12.93 15.09
C CYS A 77 -9.70 13.15 16.56
N ALA A 78 -10.76 12.48 17.02
CA ALA A 78 -11.34 12.71 18.36
C ALA A 78 -10.31 12.62 19.52
N ASN A 79 -9.24 11.84 19.36
CA ASN A 79 -8.24 11.58 20.39
C ASN A 79 -6.84 12.13 20.05
N GLY A 80 -6.75 13.14 19.16
CA GLY A 80 -5.47 13.73 18.73
C GLY A 80 -5.16 13.47 17.26
N PRO A 81 -3.88 13.53 16.83
CA PRO A 81 -3.51 13.32 15.44
C PRO A 81 -4.00 11.98 14.91
N CYS A 82 -4.67 11.99 13.75
CA CYS A 82 -5.31 10.80 13.19
C CYS A 82 -4.34 9.64 12.92
N PHE A 83 -3.08 9.96 12.66
CA PHE A 83 -2.06 9.01 12.21
C PHE A 83 -0.90 8.84 13.19
N ALA A 84 -1.09 9.20 14.47
CA ALA A 84 -0.03 9.16 15.48
C ALA A 84 0.68 7.80 15.59
N GLU A 85 -0.05 6.70 15.38
CA GLU A 85 0.45 5.32 15.46
C GLU A 85 0.98 4.77 14.11
N ARG A 86 1.12 5.63 13.09
CA ARG A 86 1.66 5.23 11.77
C ARG A 86 3.18 5.51 11.68
N PRO A 87 3.88 4.93 10.69
CA PRO A 87 5.31 5.17 10.51
C PRO A 87 5.62 6.62 10.12
N SER A 88 6.88 7.03 10.26
CA SER A 88 7.37 8.33 9.79
C SER A 88 7.44 8.39 8.26
N THR A 89 7.52 9.60 7.71
CA THR A 89 7.78 9.82 6.28
C THR A 89 9.06 9.10 5.84
N GLN A 90 10.12 9.16 6.67
CA GLN A 90 11.40 8.54 6.33
C GLN A 90 11.31 7.01 6.20
N GLU A 91 10.59 6.35 7.11
CA GLU A 91 10.35 4.90 7.04
C GLU A 91 9.53 4.53 5.79
N LEU A 92 8.52 5.36 5.44
CA LEU A 92 7.65 5.09 4.29
C LEU A 92 8.28 5.35 2.92
N LEU A 93 9.45 6.00 2.86
CA LEU A 93 10.23 6.14 1.63
C LEU A 93 11.04 4.88 1.29
N ASP A 94 11.19 3.95 2.24
CA ASP A 94 11.73 2.62 1.95
C ASP A 94 10.66 1.76 1.23
N PRO A 95 10.89 1.31 -0.02
CA PRO A 95 9.87 0.63 -0.80
C PRO A 95 9.35 -0.67 -0.17
N GLU A 96 10.25 -1.50 0.38
CA GLU A 96 9.88 -2.77 1.01
C GLU A 96 9.02 -2.52 2.25
N PHE A 97 9.45 -1.60 3.12
CA PHE A 97 8.70 -1.22 4.30
C PHE A 97 7.31 -0.66 3.93
N ASN A 98 7.24 0.20 2.89
CA ASN A 98 5.99 0.78 2.42
C ASN A 98 5.01 -0.30 1.91
N ILE A 99 5.47 -1.22 1.07
CA ILE A 99 4.66 -2.33 0.55
C ILE A 99 4.19 -3.23 1.70
N ASN A 100 5.10 -3.61 2.60
CA ASN A 100 4.79 -4.45 3.75
C ASN A 100 3.73 -3.79 4.65
N PHE A 101 3.90 -2.51 4.98
CA PHE A 101 2.97 -1.78 5.84
C PHE A 101 1.60 -1.60 5.18
N GLY A 102 1.57 -1.16 3.91
CA GLY A 102 0.33 -0.96 3.16
C GLY A 102 -0.44 -2.27 2.97
N THR A 103 0.24 -3.36 2.63
CA THR A 103 -0.36 -4.68 2.50
C THR A 103 -0.96 -5.16 3.82
N ARG A 104 -0.23 -5.00 4.93
CA ARG A 104 -0.73 -5.32 6.28
C ARG A 104 -1.98 -4.52 6.64
N MET A 105 -1.97 -3.22 6.35
CA MET A 105 -3.09 -2.32 6.63
C MET A 105 -4.33 -2.74 5.82
N LEU A 106 -4.16 -3.05 4.53
CA LEU A 106 -5.22 -3.53 3.66
C LEU A 106 -5.79 -4.87 4.15
N ALA A 107 -4.94 -5.83 4.51
CA ALA A 107 -5.37 -7.11 5.08
C ALA A 107 -6.16 -6.93 6.39
N GLY A 108 -5.68 -6.07 7.29
CA GLY A 108 -6.40 -5.75 8.52
C GLY A 108 -7.75 -5.07 8.28
N HIS A 109 -7.88 -4.25 7.23
CA HIS A 109 -9.18 -3.72 6.82
C HIS A 109 -10.09 -4.82 6.28
N ILE A 110 -9.59 -5.76 5.46
CA ILE A 110 -10.39 -6.89 4.96
C ILE A 110 -10.92 -7.73 6.13
N GLU A 111 -10.08 -8.05 7.10
CA GLU A 111 -10.49 -8.78 8.31
C GLU A 111 -11.56 -8.00 9.10
N LYS A 112 -11.33 -6.71 9.32
CA LYS A 112 -12.24 -5.86 10.11
C LYS A 112 -13.61 -5.66 9.45
N TYR A 113 -13.65 -5.46 8.14
CA TYR A 113 -14.87 -5.09 7.42
C TYR A 113 -15.55 -6.30 6.76
N GLY A 114 -14.87 -7.43 6.64
CA GLY A 114 -15.42 -8.68 6.10
C GLY A 114 -15.57 -8.71 4.58
N SER A 115 -15.18 -7.65 3.86
CA SER A 115 -15.20 -7.60 2.40
C SER A 115 -14.06 -6.74 1.84
N VAL A 116 -13.55 -7.11 0.66
CA VAL A 116 -12.53 -6.31 -0.07
C VAL A 116 -13.07 -4.93 -0.40
N ARG A 117 -14.34 -4.85 -0.82
CA ARG A 117 -14.96 -3.59 -1.22
C ARG A 117 -15.04 -2.58 -0.06
N ASP A 118 -15.44 -3.02 1.12
CA ASP A 118 -15.48 -2.15 2.30
C ASP A 118 -14.07 -1.82 2.82
N ALA A 119 -13.13 -2.76 2.69
CA ALA A 119 -11.74 -2.52 3.02
C ALA A 119 -11.10 -1.44 2.13
N LEU A 120 -11.35 -1.48 0.82
CA LEU A 120 -10.89 -0.47 -0.13
C LEU A 120 -11.50 0.90 0.17
N LYS A 121 -12.81 0.98 0.45
CA LYS A 121 -13.46 2.22 0.90
C LYS A 121 -12.78 2.81 2.14
N ALA A 122 -12.36 1.98 3.08
CA ALA A 122 -11.66 2.43 4.28
C ALA A 122 -10.16 2.72 4.06
N TYR A 123 -9.57 2.16 3.00
CA TYR A 123 -8.17 2.34 2.63
C TYR A 123 -7.95 3.67 1.88
N GLY A 124 -8.80 3.94 0.88
CA GLY A 124 -8.68 5.11 0.01
C GLY A 124 -9.03 6.44 0.67
N PRO A 125 -9.07 7.53 -0.13
CA PRO A 125 -9.36 8.87 0.38
C PRO A 125 -10.69 8.95 1.16
N TYR A 126 -10.70 9.70 2.25
CA TYR A 126 -11.83 9.75 3.17
C TYR A 126 -13.14 10.25 2.52
N ASP A 127 -13.05 11.14 1.53
CA ASP A 127 -14.17 11.86 0.93
C ASP A 127 -14.72 11.23 -0.37
N VAL A 128 -14.12 10.14 -0.87
CA VAL A 128 -14.56 9.50 -2.13
C VAL A 128 -15.51 8.32 -1.91
N GLY A 129 -15.58 7.78 -0.69
CA GLY A 129 -16.49 6.68 -0.35
C GLY A 129 -16.24 5.42 -1.19
N TYR A 130 -17.32 4.81 -1.71
CA TYR A 130 -17.20 3.57 -2.50
C TYR A 130 -16.61 3.78 -3.89
N TYR A 131 -16.48 5.02 -4.38
CA TYR A 131 -15.89 5.27 -5.69
C TYR A 131 -14.53 4.59 -5.82
N TYR A 132 -13.66 4.75 -4.83
CA TYR A 132 -12.34 4.11 -4.80
C TYR A 132 -12.37 2.58 -4.81
N ALA A 133 -13.43 1.97 -4.29
CA ALA A 133 -13.57 0.52 -4.26
C ALA A 133 -14.15 -0.06 -5.56
N ASP A 134 -14.68 0.80 -6.44
CA ASP A 134 -15.45 0.42 -7.63
C ASP A 134 -14.77 0.88 -8.95
N ILE A 135 -13.55 1.44 -8.89
CA ILE A 135 -12.76 1.86 -10.06
C ILE A 135 -12.09 0.70 -10.80
#